data_AF-A0A7C1AQA8-F1
#
_entry.id   AF-A0A7C1AQA8-F1
#
_cell.length_a   1.000
_cell.length_b   1.000
_cell.length_c   1.000
_cell.angle_alpha   90.00
_cell.angle_beta   90.00
_cell.angle_gamma   90.00
#
_symmetry.space_group_name_H-M   'P 1'
#
loop_
_entity.id
_entity.type
_entity.pdbx_description
1 polymer ?
#
loop_
_entity_poly.entity_id
_entity_poly.type
_entity_poly.pdbx_seq_one_letter_code
_entity_poly.pdbx_strand_id
1 'polypeptide(L)' 'HHRRLDRLSSLGVIPGNRIKLHQKKPSFIIQIDETNIALESSIAAEIFVQNG' A
#
# COMPACT_ATOMS: atom_id res chain seq x y z
N HIS A 1 18.13 10.19 7.27
CA HIS A 1 18.15 9.66 5.88
C HIS A 1 17.05 8.58 5.79
N HIS A 2 15.77 8.94 5.70
CA HIS A 2 14.63 7.99 5.68
C HIS A 2 13.71 8.21 4.48
N ARG A 3 14.30 8.29 3.27
CA ARG A 3 13.59 8.63 2.02
C ARG A 3 12.39 7.73 1.68
N ARG A 4 12.38 6.48 2.18
CA ARG A 4 11.33 5.50 1.86
C ARG A 4 10.06 5.69 2.71
N LEU A 5 10.23 6.03 3.98
CA LEU A 5 9.13 6.35 4.90
C LEU A 5 8.45 7.65 4.47
N ASP A 6 9.24 8.69 4.18
CA ASP A 6 8.71 9.99 3.74
C ASP A 6 7.86 9.86 2.47
N ARG A 7 8.28 9.02 1.52
CA ARG A 7 7.53 8.77 0.28
C ARG A 7 6.21 8.03 0.51
N LEU A 8 6.20 7.01 1.36
CA LEU A 8 4.98 6.26 1.69
C LEU A 8 3.99 7.11 2.50
N SER A 9 4.50 7.89 3.47
CA SER A 9 3.70 8.84 4.24
C SER A 9 3.03 9.89 3.36
N SER A 10 3.72 10.39 2.32
CA SER A 10 3.13 11.34 1.36
C SER A 10 1.97 10.77 0.53
N LEU A 11 1.85 9.43 0.46
CA LEU A 11 0.80 8.70 -0.24
C LEU A 11 -0.31 8.20 0.70
N GLY A 12 -0.30 8.60 1.98
CA GLY A 12 -1.27 8.13 2.99
C GLY A 12 -0.99 6.72 3.52
N VAL A 13 0.16 6.14 3.17
CA VAL A 13 0.55 4.78 3.58
C VAL A 13 1.50 4.88 4.78
N ILE A 14 0.95 4.88 6.00
CA ILE A 14 1.71 4.95 7.25
C ILE A 14 1.72 3.56 7.92
N PRO A 15 2.85 3.11 8.51
CA PRO A 15 2.89 1.88 9.30
C PRO A 15 1.81 1.89 10.40
N GLY A 16 1.05 0.81 10.51
CA GLY A 16 -0.07 0.67 11.46
C GLY A 16 -1.45 0.80 10.81
N ASN A 17 -1.54 1.31 9.57
CA ASN A 17 -2.80 1.35 8.85
C ASN A 17 -3.23 -0.05 8.39
N ARG A 18 -4.53 -0.34 8.52
CA ARG A 18 -5.12 -1.58 8.00
C ARG A 18 -5.32 -1.43 6.51
N ILE A 19 -4.70 -2.33 5.75
CA ILE A 19 -4.81 -2.36 4.29
C ILE A 19 -5.72 -3.53 3.91
N LYS A 20 -6.69 -3.29 3.03
CA LYS A 20 -7.50 -4.35 2.42
C LYS A 20 -7.12 -4.52 0.96
N LEU A 21 -7.04 -5.77 0.51
CA LEU A 21 -6.77 -6.09 -0.88
C LEU A 21 -8.08 -6.33 -1.63
N HIS A 22 -8.40 -5.43 -2.56
CA HIS A 22 -9.63 -5.47 -3.35
C HIS A 22 -9.47 -6.26 -4.65
N GLN A 23 -8.30 -6.19 -5.28
CA GLN A 23 -8.03 -6.88 -6.54
C GLN A 23 -6.56 -7.25 -6.65
N LYS A 24 -6.25 -8.43 -7.21
CA LYS A 24 -4.87 -8.89 -7.47
C LYS A 24 -4.47 -8.86 -8.95
N LYS A 25 -5.43 -8.90 -9.88
CA LYS A 25 -5.17 -8.95 -11.34
C LYS A 25 -6.29 -8.22 -12.10
N PRO A 26 -5.99 -7.53 -13.21
CA PRO A 26 -4.67 -7.38 -13.84
C PRO A 26 -3.74 -6.40 -13.11
N SER A 27 -4.28 -5.55 -12.23
CA SER A 27 -3.52 -4.63 -11.36
C SER A 27 -3.87 -4.91 -9.89
N PHE A 28 -2.99 -4.51 -8.97
CA PHE A 28 -3.29 -4.60 -7.54
C PHE A 28 -4.13 -3.39 -7.14
N ILE A 29 -5.29 -3.62 -6.53
CA ILE A 29 -6.09 -2.54 -5.93
C ILE A 29 -6.12 -2.78 -4.44
N ILE A 30 -5.60 -1.83 -3.67
CA ILE A 30 -5.66 -1.84 -2.21
C ILE A 30 -6.53 -0.68 -1.73
N GLN A 31 -7.26 -0.92 -0.65
CA GLN A 31 -7.98 0.12 0.07
C GLN A 31 -7.23 0.43 1.36
N ILE A 32 -7.01 1.72 1.58
CA ILE A 32 -6.48 2.29 2.81
C ILE A 32 -7.53 3.29 3.29
N ASP A 33 -8.10 3.03 4.46
CA ASP A 33 -9.26 3.76 5.00
C ASP A 33 -10.42 3.85 3.97
N GLU A 34 -10.73 5.04 3.47
CA GLU A 34 -11.79 5.27 2.46
C GLU A 34 -11.24 5.38 1.03
N THR A 35 -9.91 5.33 0.85
CA THR A 35 -9.26 5.56 -0.44
C THR A 35 -8.87 4.24 -1.11
N ASN A 36 -9.22 4.12 -2.39
CA ASN A 36 -8.77 3.02 -3.24
C ASN A 36 -7.59 3.45 -4.10
N ILE A 37 -6.51 2.67 -4.04
CA ILE A 37 -5.26 2.93 -4.75
C ILE A 37 -4.99 1.76 -5.70
N ALA A 38 -4.80 2.08 -6.98
CA ALA A 38 -4.33 1.14 -7.98
C ALA A 38 -2.80 1.14 -8.03
N LEU A 39 -2.20 -0.04 -7.94
CA LEU A 39 -0.77 -0.29 -7.89
C LEU A 39 -0.36 -1.32 -8.94
N GLU A 40 0.80 -1.11 -9.53
CA GLU A 40 1.48 -2.14 -10.31
C GLU A 40 2.10 -3.21 -9.41
N SER A 41 2.33 -4.40 -9.97
CA SER A 41 2.91 -5.54 -9.27
C SER A 41 4.31 -5.25 -8.70
N SER A 42 5.11 -4.46 -9.41
CA SER A 42 6.43 -4.01 -8.97
C SER A 42 6.37 -3.21 -7.67
N ILE A 43 5.42 -2.28 -7.56
CA ILE A 43 5.19 -1.46 -6.37
C ILE A 43 4.57 -2.28 -5.25
N ALA A 44 3.58 -3.12 -5.57
CA ALA A 44 2.91 -3.97 -4.59
C ALA A 44 3.87 -4.95 -3.90
N ALA A 45 4.89 -5.45 -4.62
CA ALA A 45 5.91 -6.34 -4.07
C ALA A 45 6.82 -5.68 -3.01
N GLU A 46 6.89 -4.35 -2.97
CA GLU A 46 7.65 -3.62 -1.97
C GLU A 46 6.88 -3.39 -0.65
N ILE A 47 5.57 -3.70 -0.63
CA ILE A 47 4.69 -3.51 0.53
C ILE A 47 4.66 -4.81 1.36
N PHE A 48 5.29 -4.77 2.53
CA PHE A 48 5.25 -5.87 3.49
C PHE A 48 4.08 -5.66 4.45
N VAL A 49 3.21 -6.68 4.54
CA VAL A 49 2.08 -6.71 5.48
C VAL A 49 2.36 -7.72 6.57
N GLN A 50 1.93 -7.42 7.80
CA GLN A 50 1.93 -8.37 8.90
C GLN A 50 0.49 -8.88 9.09
N ASN A 51 0.29 -10.19 9.12
CA ASN A 51 -1.02 -10.75 9.46
C ASN A 51 -1.30 -10.47 10.94
N GLY A 52 -2.44 -9.85 11.20
CA GLY A 52 -3.03 -9.72 12.54
C GLY A 52 -4.05 -10.82 12.80
#